data_AF-I3TCP6-F1
#
_entry.id   AF-I3TCP6-F1
#
_cell.length_a   1.000
_cell.length_b   1.000
_cell.length_c   1.000
_cell.angle_alpha   90.00
_cell.angle_beta   90.00
_cell.angle_gamma   90.00
#
_symmetry.space_group_name_H-M   'P 1'
#
loop_
_entity.id
_entity.type
_entity.pdbx_description
1 polymer ?
#
loop_
_entity_poly.entity_id
_entity_poly.type
_entity_poly.pdbx_seq_one_letter_code
_entity_poly.pdbx_strand_id
1 'polypeptide(L)' 'MVLTPINDPVKLKIVYDRVLNKTVCRRCGALNPPGATKCRRCHSVGTLRPKKAVRTAAKTS' A
#
# COMPACT_ATOMS: atom_id res chain seq x y z
N MET A 1 -8.74 28.11 3.93
CA MET A 1 -8.39 26.70 4.18
C MET A 1 -6.87 26.58 4.23
N VAL A 2 -6.28 26.59 5.42
CA VAL A 2 -4.85 26.28 5.56
C VAL A 2 -4.75 24.76 5.62
N LEU A 3 -4.27 24.15 4.54
CA LEU A 3 -3.88 22.74 4.55
C LEU A 3 -2.69 22.64 5.50
N THR A 4 -2.87 21.99 6.64
CA THR A 4 -1.76 21.72 7.54
C THR A 4 -0.66 20.99 6.75
N PRO A 5 0.64 21.21 7.05
CA PRO A 5 1.74 20.61 6.28
C PRO A 5 1.66 19.09 6.15
N ILE A 6 0.94 18.45 7.06
CA ILE A 6 0.71 17.01 7.19
C ILE A 6 -0.35 16.52 6.19
N ASN A 7 -1.35 17.36 5.87
CA ASN A 7 -2.49 16.99 5.03
C ASN A 7 -2.42 17.63 3.63
N ASP A 8 -1.24 18.08 3.22
CA ASP A 8 -1.01 18.60 1.88
C ASP A 8 -1.31 17.53 0.81
N PRO A 9 -2.23 17.80 -0.15
CA PRO A 9 -2.70 16.80 -1.10
C PRO A 9 -1.61 16.35 -2.08
N VAL A 10 -0.66 17.23 -2.42
CA VAL A 10 0.45 16.92 -3.33
C VAL A 10 1.42 15.96 -2.63
N LYS A 11 1.79 16.26 -1.38
CA LYS A 11 2.66 15.40 -0.57
C LYS A 11 2.03 14.03 -0.32
N LEU A 12 0.74 14.00 0.01
CA LEU A 12 0.01 12.74 0.22
C LEU A 12 0.00 11.87 -1.04
N LYS A 13 -0.17 12.47 -2.23
CA LYS A 13 -0.10 11.74 -3.50
C LYS A 13 1.29 11.13 -3.75
N ILE A 14 2.35 11.89 -3.50
CA ILE A 14 3.74 11.40 -3.64
C ILE A 14 3.99 10.20 -2.72
N VAL A 15 3.55 10.29 -1.45
CA VAL A 15 3.67 9.19 -0.49
C VAL A 15 2.87 7.97 -0.95
N TYR A 16 1.64 8.18 -1.46
CA TYR A 16 0.81 7.11 -1.97
C TYR A 16 1.52 6.35 -3.09
N ASP A 17 1.95 7.04 -4.14
CA ASP A 17 2.54 6.41 -5.33
C ASP A 17 3.86 5.67 -5.02
N ARG A 18 4.68 6.24 -4.12
CA ARG A 18 5.98 5.65 -3.77
C ARG A 18 5.87 4.50 -2.78
N VAL A 19 5.05 4.64 -1.74
CA VAL A 19 5.12 3.78 -0.54
C VAL A 19 3.90 2.90 -0.35
N LEU A 20 2.71 3.38 -0.72
CA LEU A 20 1.44 2.72 -0.42
C LEU A 20 0.83 1.97 -1.61
N ASN A 21 1.02 2.46 -2.83
CA ASN A 21 0.55 1.85 -4.08
C ASN A 21 1.41 0.64 -4.47
N LYS A 22 1.32 -0.40 -3.66
CA LYS A 22 2.08 -1.66 -3.76
C LYS A 22 1.18 -2.83 -3.42
N THR A 23 1.60 -4.02 -3.81
CA THR A 23 0.98 -5.29 -3.38
C THR A 23 1.90 -6.01 -2.38
N VAL A 24 1.31 -6.81 -1.49
CA VAL A 24 1.99 -7.60 -0.46
C VAL A 24 1.72 -9.07 -0.73
N CYS A 25 2.74 -9.92 -0.66
CA CYS A 25 2.54 -11.37 -0.73
C CYS A 25 1.95 -11.91 0.57
N ARG A 26 0.85 -12.68 0.49
CA ARG A 26 0.26 -13.35 1.66
C ARG A 26 1.14 -14.45 2.25
N ARG A 27 2.09 -15.02 1.50
CA ARG A 27 2.98 -16.08 1.98
C ARG A 27 4.24 -15.55 2.67
N CYS A 28 4.98 -14.66 2.00
CA CYS A 28 6.29 -14.20 2.49
C CYS A 28 6.35 -12.71 2.86
N GLY A 29 5.26 -11.97 2.75
CA GLY A 29 5.19 -10.55 3.13
C GLY A 29 5.93 -9.58 2.19
N ALA A 30 6.57 -10.06 1.12
CA ALA A 30 7.32 -9.19 0.20
C ALA A 30 6.41 -8.15 -0.47
N LEU A 31 6.94 -6.93 -0.62
CA LEU A 31 6.32 -5.84 -1.38
C LEU A 31 6.61 -6.02 -2.87
N ASN A 32 5.56 -5.91 -3.67
CA ASN A 32 5.55 -6.09 -5.11
C ASN A 32 4.92 -4.86 -5.79
N PRO A 33 5.24 -4.59 -7.07
CA PRO A 33 4.63 -3.48 -7.78
C PRO A 33 3.10 -3.63 -7.90
N PRO A 34 2.37 -2.52 -8.10
CA PRO A 34 0.95 -2.59 -8.45
C PRO A 34 0.79 -3.35 -9.78
N GLY A 35 -0.19 -4.25 -9.86
CA GLY A 35 -0.41 -5.10 -11.04
C GLY A 35 0.50 -6.32 -11.19
N ALA A 36 1.38 -6.60 -10.22
CA ALA A 36 2.19 -7.82 -10.25
C ALA A 36 1.31 -9.08 -10.26
N THR A 37 1.66 -10.06 -11.11
CA THR A 37 0.99 -11.37 -11.20
C THR A 37 1.65 -12.45 -10.34
N LYS A 38 2.93 -12.28 -10.00
CA LYS A 38 3.73 -13.19 -9.16
C LYS A 38 4.55 -12.44 -8.12
N CYS A 39 4.82 -13.09 -6.99
CA CYS A 39 5.71 -12.53 -5.96
C CYS A 39 7.17 -12.55 -6.42
N ARG A 40 7.87 -11.41 -6.36
CA ARG A 40 9.29 -11.29 -6.72
C ARG A 40 10.27 -12.07 -5.85
N ARG A 41 9.84 -12.54 -4.66
CA ARG A 41 10.71 -13.21 -3.68
C ARG A 41 10.48 -14.72 -3.59
N CYS A 42 9.22 -15.15 -3.48
CA CYS A 42 8.88 -16.58 -3.36
C CYS A 42 8.25 -17.16 -4.63
N HIS A 43 8.09 -16.35 -5.67
CA HIS A 43 7.57 -16.73 -6.99
C HIS A 43 6.14 -17.32 -7.00
N SER A 44 5.45 -17.31 -5.86
CA SER A 44 4.06 -17.78 -5.77
C SER A 44 3.12 -16.86 -6.56
N VAL A 45 2.29 -17.46 -7.40
CA VAL A 45 1.24 -16.80 -8.19
C VAL A 45 -0.07 -16.72 -7.43
N GLY A 46 -0.91 -15.72 -7.71
CA GLY A 46 -2.24 -15.59 -7.09
C GLY A 46 -2.28 -15.24 -5.60
N THR A 47 -1.12 -15.05 -4.94
CA THR A 47 -1.06 -14.81 -3.49
C THR A 47 -0.99 -13.33 -3.09
N LEU A 48 -0.92 -12.42 -4.06
CA LEU A 48 -0.71 -10.99 -3.82
C LEU A 48 -2.00 -10.31 -3.35
N ARG A 49 -1.88 -9.38 -2.41
CA ARG A 49 -2.96 -8.50 -1.95
C ARG A 49 -2.56 -7.03 -2.07
N PRO A 50 -3.50 -6.11 -2.28
CA PRO A 50 -3.22 -4.68 -2.12
C PRO A 50 -2.70 -4.36 -0.71
N LYS A 51 -1.76 -3.42 -0.62
CA LYS A 51 -1.33 -2.85 0.66
C LYS A 51 -2.42 -1.92 1.19
N LYS A 52 -2.68 -1.95 2.50
CA LYS A 52 -3.64 -1.05 3.15
C LYS A 52 -3.04 0.36 3.14
N ALA A 53 -3.65 1.25 2.36
CA ALA A 53 -3.15 2.63 2.18
C ALA A 53 -3.68 3.59 3.25
N VAL A 54 -4.95 3.44 3.66
CA VAL A 54 -5.58 4.32 4.65
C VAL A 54 -5.88 3.53 5.92
N ARG A 55 -5.58 4.14 7.07
CA ARG A 55 -6.05 3.63 8.37
C ARG A 55 -7.55 3.88 8.43
N THR A 56 -8.35 2.84 8.25
CA THR A 56 -9.76 2.87 8.65
C THR A 56 -9.83 3.12 10.16
N ALA A 57 -10.81 3.90 10.62
CA ALA A 57 -11.03 4.14 12.05
C ALA A 57 -11.02 2.81 12.83
N ALA A 58 -10.52 2.85 14.06
CA ALA A 58 -10.52 1.67 14.93
C ALA A 58 -11.96 1.17 15.07
N LYS A 59 -12.16 -0.14 14.89
CA LYS A 59 -13.45 -0.75 15.22
C LYS A 59 -13.65 -0.55 16.72
N THR A 60 -14.64 0.25 17.11
CA THR A 60 -15.11 0.30 18.50
C THR A 60 -15.63 -1.09 18.83
N SER A 61 -14.99 -1.76 19.79
CA SER A 61 -15.46 -3.02 20.35
C SER A 61 -16.74 -2.81 21.16
#